data_AF-A0A6J4SDX7-F1
#
_entry.id   AF-A0A6J4SDX7-F1
#
_cell.length_a   1.000
_cell.length_b   1.000
_cell.length_c   1.000
_cell.angle_alpha   90.00
_cell.angle_beta   90.00
_cell.angle_gamma   90.00
#
_symmetry.space_group_name_H-M   'P 1'
#
loop_
_entity.id
_entity.type
_entity.pdbx_description
1 polymer ?
#
loop_
_entity_poly.entity_id
_entity_poly.type
_entity_poly.pdbx_seq_one_letter_code
_entity_poly.pdbx_strand_id
1 'polypeptide(L)'
;MRMASRFTKPSTRRATNVSLRTDLIEEARRLDINISQACEGGLEATVAKSRAERWIEENRDAIEYWNRYVDEHGLPLAKYRQF
;
A
#
# COMPACT_ATOMS: atom_id res chain seq x y z
N MET A 1 -15.09 17.13 -7.58
CA MET A 1 -14.15 15.98 -7.63
C MET A 1 -13.18 16.12 -6.46
N ARG A 2 -13.48 15.53 -5.30
CA ARG A 2 -12.65 15.69 -4.09
C ARG A 2 -11.53 14.66 -4.14
N MET A 3 -10.30 15.10 -4.44
CA MET A 3 -9.12 14.35 -4.05
C MET A 3 -9.11 14.30 -2.53
N ALA A 4 -9.35 13.13 -1.96
CA ALA A 4 -9.25 12.93 -0.53
C ALA A 4 -7.79 13.13 -0.11
N SER A 5 -7.50 14.31 0.46
CA SER A 5 -6.27 14.53 1.20
C SER A 5 -6.22 13.48 2.32
N ARG A 6 -5.28 12.53 2.22
CA ARG A 6 -4.93 11.64 3.32
C ARG A 6 -4.15 12.45 4.35
N PHE A 7 -4.86 13.31 5.09
CA PHE A 7 -4.35 13.80 6.36
C PHE A 7 -4.29 12.60 7.31
N THR A 8 -3.14 11.94 7.35
CA THR A 8 -2.86 10.93 8.38
C THR A 8 -2.75 11.66 9.70
N LYS A 9 -3.83 11.66 10.46
CA LYS A 9 -3.82 12.06 11.87
C LYS A 9 -2.77 11.20 12.56
N PRO A 10 -1.84 11.73 13.37
CA PRO A 10 -0.89 10.90 14.09
C PRO A 10 -1.70 9.93 14.96
N SER A 11 -1.69 8.65 14.58
CA SER A 11 -2.39 7.63 15.34
C SER A 11 -1.63 7.42 16.64
N THR A 12 -2.35 7.48 17.75
CA THR A 12 -1.79 7.06 19.03
C THR A 12 -1.32 5.61 18.91
N ARG A 13 -0.03 5.37 19.19
CA ARG A 13 0.51 4.01 19.16
C ARG A 13 -0.16 3.20 20.27
N ARG A 14 -0.67 2.03 19.92
CA ARG A 14 -1.21 1.06 20.88
C ARG A 14 -0.23 -0.09 21.01
N ALA A 15 0.25 -0.35 22.23
CA ALA A 15 1.01 -1.56 22.50
C ALA A 15 0.16 -2.79 22.20
N THR A 16 0.67 -3.68 21.35
CA THR A 16 0.01 -4.92 20.95
C THR A 16 1.01 -6.05 21.18
N ASN A 17 0.61 -7.07 21.94
CA ASN A 17 1.44 -8.26 22.14
C ASN A 17 1.39 -9.13 20.89
N VAL A 18 2.56 -9.46 20.35
CA VAL A 18 2.73 -10.32 19.18
C VAL A 18 3.67 -11.47 19.51
N SER A 19 3.38 -12.66 18.99
CA SER A 19 4.24 -13.84 19.14
C SER A 19 5.12 -13.97 17.91
N LEU A 20 6.45 -13.94 18.11
CA LEU A 20 7.46 -14.15 17.08
C LEU A 20 8.34 -15.33 17.48
N ARG A 21 9.06 -15.89 16.51
CA ARG A 21 10.03 -16.96 16.79
C ARG A 21 11.16 -16.43 17.69
N THR A 22 11.50 -17.21 18.70
CA THR A 22 12.51 -16.84 19.70
C THR A 22 13.89 -16.59 19.08
N ASP A 23 14.29 -17.41 18.11
CA ASP A 23 15.60 -17.28 17.44
C ASP A 23 15.75 -15.93 16.72
N LEU A 24 14.68 -15.46 16.07
CA LEU A 24 14.64 -14.16 15.39
C LEU A 24 14.69 -12.99 16.39
N ILE A 25 14.02 -13.10 17.54
CA ILE A 25 14.07 -12.08 18.60
C ILE A 25 15.51 -11.96 19.14
N GLU A 26 16.14 -13.09 19.43
CA GLU A 26 17.51 -13.12 19.94
C GLU A 26 18.51 -12.59 18.90
N GLU A 27 18.32 -12.91 17.62
CA GLU A 27 19.12 -12.34 16.54
C GLU A 27 18.92 -10.83 16.39
N ALA A 28 17.68 -10.36 16.41
CA ALA A 28 17.37 -8.93 16.35
C ALA A 28 18.03 -8.17 17.52
N ARG A 29 18.02 -8.75 18.72
CA ARG A 29 18.71 -8.17 19.89
C ARG A 29 20.23 -8.13 19.71
N ARG A 30 20.84 -9.20 19.19
CA ARG A 30 22.29 -9.21 18.89
C ARG A 30 22.70 -8.16 17.87
N LEU A 31 21.80 -7.84 16.94
CA LEU A 31 22.02 -6.86 15.88
C LEU A 31 21.53 -5.44 16.23
N ASP A 32 21.09 -5.20 17.47
CA ASP A 32 20.54 -3.92 17.93
C ASP A 32 19.35 -3.41 17.08
N ILE A 33 18.55 -4.34 16.56
CA ILE A 33 17.36 -4.03 15.75
C ILE A 33 16.19 -3.69 16.66
N ASN A 34 15.56 -2.54 16.40
CA ASN A 34 14.32 -2.15 17.06
C ASN A 34 13.13 -2.98 16.52
N ILE A 35 12.78 -4.04 17.23
CA ILE A 35 11.72 -4.99 16.86
C ILE A 35 10.38 -4.27 16.65
N SER A 36 10.00 -3.32 17.50
CA SER A 36 8.73 -2.60 17.38
C SER A 36 8.66 -1.81 16.07
N GLN A 37 9.73 -1.10 15.72
CA GLN A 37 9.81 -0.33 14.48
C GLN A 37 9.82 -1.25 13.25
N ALA A 38 10.54 -2.37 13.30
CA ALA A 38 10.56 -3.37 12.23
C ALA A 38 9.17 -3.98 11.99
N CYS A 39 8.45 -4.31 13.06
CA CYS A 39 7.07 -4.79 13.01
C CYS A 39 6.12 -3.74 12.41
N GLU A 40 6.25 -2.47 12.82
CA GLU A 40 5.43 -1.37 12.28
C GLU A 40 5.63 -1.23 10.77
N GLY A 41 6.88 -1.17 10.29
CA GLY A 41 7.18 -1.08 8.86
C GLY A 41 6.69 -2.30 8.05
N GLY A 42 6.87 -3.51 8.57
CA GLY A 42 6.37 -4.73 7.93
C GLY A 42 4.83 -4.76 7.85
N LEU A 43 4.16 -4.30 8.90
CA LEU A 43 2.69 -4.23 8.94
C LEU A 43 2.16 -3.17 7.98
N GLU A 44 2.78 -1.98 7.93
CA GLU A 44 2.42 -0.93 6.97
C GLU A 44 2.51 -1.41 5.52
N ALA A 45 3.63 -2.05 5.16
CA ALA A 45 3.84 -2.59 3.83
C ALA A 45 2.77 -3.66 3.48
N THR A 46 2.48 -4.55 4.42
CA THR A 46 1.48 -5.61 4.23
C THR A 46 0.07 -5.03 4.06
N VAL A 47 -0.31 -4.08 4.92
CA VAL A 47 -1.61 -3.41 4.86
C VAL A 47 -1.76 -2.62 3.55
N ALA A 48 -0.72 -1.91 3.13
CA ALA A 48 -0.72 -1.17 1.87
C ALA A 48 -0.91 -2.11 0.68
N LYS A 49 -0.18 -3.25 0.65
CA LYS A 49 -0.32 -4.27 -0.38
C LYS A 49 -1.74 -4.84 -0.44
N SER A 50 -2.29 -5.27 0.70
CA SER A 50 -3.65 -5.82 0.74
C SER A 50 -4.72 -4.81 0.34
N ARG A 51 -4.53 -3.52 0.65
CA ARG A 51 -5.43 -2.45 0.19
C ARG A 51 -5.34 -2.26 -1.32
N ALA A 52 -4.15 -2.29 -1.90
CA ALA A 52 -3.97 -2.18 -3.33
C ALA A 52 -4.62 -3.36 -4.07
N GLU A 53 -4.42 -4.58 -3.59
CA GLU A 53 -5.05 -5.78 -4.16
C GLU A 53 -6.58 -5.70 -4.12
N ARG A 54 -7.16 -5.29 -2.99
CA ARG A 54 -8.61 -5.09 -2.87
C ARG A 54 -9.11 -4.01 -3.81
N TRP A 55 -8.39 -2.91 -3.93
CA TRP A 55 -8.78 -1.82 -4.83
C TRP A 55 -8.79 -2.28 -6.28
N ILE A 56 -7.80 -3.06 -6.71
CA ILE A 56 -7.76 -3.64 -8.06
C ILE A 56 -8.99 -4.53 -8.29
N GLU A 57 -9.33 -5.38 -7.33
CA GLU A 57 -10.50 -6.25 -7.43
C GLU A 57 -11.81 -5.45 -7.52
N GLU A 58 -11.99 -4.48 -6.63
CA GLU A 58 -13.18 -3.61 -6.58
C GLU A 58 -13.34 -2.75 -7.85
N ASN A 59 -12.25 -2.45 -8.55
CA ASN A 59 -12.25 -1.57 -9.73
C ASN A 59 -11.99 -2.33 -11.04
N ARG A 60 -11.99 -3.67 -11.01
CA ARG A 60 -11.67 -4.51 -12.17
C ARG A 60 -12.51 -4.16 -13.39
N ASP A 61 -13.82 -4.09 -13.24
CA ASP A 61 -14.75 -3.76 -14.34
C ASP A 61 -14.49 -2.36 -14.92
N ALA A 62 -14.20 -1.38 -14.06
CA ALA A 62 -13.89 -0.02 -14.49
C ALA A 62 -12.55 0.06 -15.24
N ILE A 63 -11.56 -0.70 -14.77
CA ILE A 63 -10.24 -0.82 -15.42
C ILE A 63 -10.40 -1.50 -16.79
N GLU A 64 -11.14 -2.59 -16.88
CA GLU A 64 -11.39 -3.31 -18.13
C GLU A 64 -12.15 -2.44 -19.14
N TYR A 65 -13.21 -1.76 -18.70
CA TYR A 65 -13.93 -0.80 -19.52
C TYR A 65 -13.01 0.29 -20.08
N TRP A 66 -12.16 0.87 -19.22
CA TRP A 66 -11.24 1.92 -19.63
C TRP A 66 -10.17 1.42 -20.60
N ASN A 67 -9.61 0.22 -20.36
CA ASN A 67 -8.64 -0.40 -21.26
C ASN A 67 -9.25 -0.59 -22.65
N ARG A 68 -10.46 -1.15 -22.71
CA ARG A 68 -11.19 -1.33 -23.97
C ARG A 68 -11.46 0.01 -24.67
N TYR A 69 -11.87 1.03 -23.93
CA TYR A 69 -12.08 2.36 -24.50
C TYR A 69 -10.79 2.94 -25.11
N VAL A 70 -9.66 2.80 -24.43
CA VAL A 70 -8.36 3.25 -24.94
C VAL A 70 -7.91 2.44 -26.16
N ASP A 71 -8.17 1.13 -26.21
CA ASP A 71 -7.87 0.30 -27.38
C ASP A 71 -8.71 0.72 -28.59
N GLU A 72 -9.99 1.03 -28.39
CA GLU A 72 -10.92 1.41 -29.46
C GLU A 72 -10.72 2.87 -29.93
N HIS A 73 -10.41 3.80 -29.02
CA HIS A 73 -10.39 5.24 -29.31
C HIS A 73 -9.01 5.90 -29.21
N GLY A 74 -7.99 5.15 -28.81
CA GLY A 74 -6.67 5.67 -28.46
C GLY A 74 -6.68 6.44 -27.14
N LEU A 75 -5.50 6.90 -26.72
CA LEU A 75 -5.36 7.68 -25.50
C LEU A 75 -6.04 9.06 -25.65
N PRO A 76 -7.03 9.38 -24.80
CA PRO A 76 -7.61 10.71 -24.78
C PRO A 76 -6.51 11.74 -24.51
N LEU A 77 -6.54 12.83 -25.26
CA LEU A 77 -5.59 13.94 -25.16
C LEU A 77 -4.15 13.61 -25.62
N ALA A 78 -3.89 12.45 -26.24
CA ALA A 78 -2.58 12.15 -26.82
C ALA A 78 -2.08 13.27 -27.76
N LYS A 79 -2.99 13.91 -28.49
CA LYS A 79 -2.73 15.07 -29.38
C LYS A 79 -2.11 16.30 -28.70
N TYR A 80 -2.14 16.39 -27.37
CA TYR A 80 -1.57 17.51 -26.60
C TYR A 80 -0.31 17.11 -25.83
N ARG A 81 0.18 15.86 -25.97
CA ARG A 81 1.42 15.42 -25.33
C ARG A 81 2.61 16.13 -25.98
N GLN A 82 3.22 17.06 -25.25
CA GLN A 82 4.56 17.57 -25.57
C GLN A 82 5.56 16.57 -25.01
N PHE A 83 6.40 16.04 -25.89
CA PHE A 83 7.41 14.99 -25.64
C PHE A 83 8.26 15.23 -24.39
#